data_AF-A0A962KCN9-F1
#
_entry.id   AF-A0A962KCN9-F1
#
_cell.length_a   1.000
_cell.length_b   1.000
_cell.length_c   1.000
_cell.angle_alpha   90.00
_cell.angle_beta   90.00
_cell.angle_gamma   90.00
#
_symmetry.space_group_name_H-M   'P 1'
#
loop_
_entity.id
_entity.type
_entity.pdbx_description
1 polymer ?
#
loop_
_entity_poly.entity_id
_entity_poly.type
_entity_poly.pdbx_seq_one_letter_code
_entity_poly.pdbx_strand_id
1 'polypeptide(L)'
;RQWISDSMPNFRDCEGNSVASGRFVVSRYFVRADTAAGSPAALACDAGFYADGAASVSNYGDNGVVLLSTIDTFQILFGIAATPTPPIGQRVPVRYMTVTDYMALPAPRPVISALRVGVLVKSSEKTGNNFVAPTNIQVLDVTVSGNDINDKSVHRLFTSTLALRNAM
;
A
#
# COMPACT_ATOMS: atom_id res chain seq x y z
N ARG A 1 -10.69 -4.60 5.41
CA ARG A 1 -11.19 -5.99 5.34
C ARG A 1 -12.05 -6.14 4.10
N GLN A 2 -12.03 -7.30 3.45
CA GLN A 2 -12.88 -7.62 2.30
C GLN A 2 -13.68 -8.89 2.61
N TRP A 3 -14.98 -8.89 2.31
CA TRP A 3 -15.83 -10.07 2.44
C TRP A 3 -15.70 -10.97 1.20
N ILE A 4 -15.57 -12.27 1.40
CA ILE A 4 -15.54 -13.28 0.35
C ILE A 4 -16.91 -13.96 0.28
N SER A 5 -17.71 -13.61 -0.73
CA SER A 5 -19.02 -14.20 -0.96
C SER A 5 -18.91 -15.56 -1.68
N ASP A 6 -19.99 -16.34 -1.65
CA ASP A 6 -20.07 -17.62 -2.37
C ASP A 6 -19.92 -17.47 -3.89
N SER A 7 -20.15 -16.26 -4.42
CA SER A 7 -19.92 -15.89 -5.82
C SER A 7 -18.44 -15.61 -6.17
N MET A 8 -17.52 -15.75 -5.22
CA MET A 8 -16.07 -15.64 -5.44
C MET A 8 -15.38 -17.00 -5.25
N PRO A 9 -15.75 -18.05 -6.02
CA PRO A 9 -15.09 -19.34 -5.91
C PRO A 9 -13.61 -19.18 -6.29
N ASN A 10 -12.72 -19.77 -5.49
CA ASN A 10 -11.26 -19.69 -5.64
C ASN A 10 -10.64 -18.32 -5.36
N PHE A 11 -11.22 -17.52 -4.47
CA PHE A 11 -10.55 -16.30 -4.00
C PHE A 11 -9.15 -16.63 -3.44
N ARG A 12 -8.16 -15.84 -3.87
CA ARG A 12 -6.78 -15.90 -3.40
C ARG A 12 -6.45 -14.58 -2.71
N ASP A 13 -5.84 -14.67 -1.53
CA ASP A 13 -5.30 -13.48 -0.88
C ASP A 13 -4.02 -12.98 -1.60
N CYS A 14 -3.41 -11.92 -1.07
CA CYS A 14 -2.21 -11.35 -1.68
C CYS A 14 -0.99 -12.28 -1.61
N GLU A 15 -1.03 -13.32 -0.78
CA GLU A 15 0.03 -14.32 -0.68
C GLU A 15 -0.19 -15.51 -1.62
N GLY A 16 -1.36 -15.59 -2.25
CA GLY A 16 -1.76 -16.69 -3.11
C GLY A 16 -2.39 -17.86 -2.35
N ASN A 17 -2.73 -17.70 -1.07
CA ASN A 17 -3.45 -18.73 -0.31
C ASN A 17 -4.93 -18.73 -0.69
N SER A 18 -5.54 -19.91 -0.76
CA SER A 18 -6.99 -20.02 -0.93
C SER A 18 -7.70 -19.54 0.32
N VAL A 19 -8.70 -18.68 0.16
CA VAL A 19 -9.62 -18.31 1.24
C VAL A 19 -11.02 -18.79 0.91
N ALA A 20 -11.62 -19.53 1.84
CA ALA A 20 -12.99 -20.02 1.69
C ALA A 20 -14.00 -18.85 1.66
N SER A 21 -15.15 -19.07 1.02
CA SER A 21 -16.28 -18.14 1.14
C SER A 21 -16.78 -18.07 2.59
N GLY A 22 -17.52 -17.02 2.90
CA GLY A 22 -18.00 -16.78 4.26
C GLY A 22 -16.92 -16.20 5.20
N ARG A 23 -15.82 -15.66 4.64
CA ARG A 23 -14.68 -15.13 5.39
C ARG A 23 -14.43 -13.66 5.08
N PHE A 24 -13.86 -12.96 6.05
CA PHE A 24 -13.22 -11.67 5.87
C PHE A 24 -11.72 -11.84 5.67
N VAL A 25 -11.16 -11.19 4.66
CA VAL A 25 -9.71 -11.12 4.40
C VAL A 25 -9.16 -9.79 4.92
N VAL A 26 -8.00 -9.87 5.55
CA VAL A 26 -7.18 -8.76 6.01
C VAL A 26 -5.83 -8.87 5.30
N SER A 27 -5.33 -7.77 4.75
CA SER A 27 -4.03 -7.72 4.09
C SER A 27 -3.23 -6.55 4.65
N ARG A 28 -1.94 -6.79 4.88
CA ARG A 28 -0.95 -5.85 5.37
C ARG A 28 0.16 -5.74 4.34
N TYR A 29 0.33 -4.54 3.80
CA TYR A 29 1.42 -4.22 2.88
C TYR A 29 2.52 -3.48 3.64
N PHE A 30 3.76 -3.88 3.44
CA PHE A 30 4.90 -3.31 4.16
C PHE A 30 6.20 -3.44 3.37
N VAL A 31 7.20 -2.67 3.76
CA VAL A 31 8.53 -2.73 3.14
C VAL A 31 9.45 -3.58 4.01
N ARG A 32 10.15 -4.53 3.40
CA ARG A 32 11.23 -5.31 4.03
C ARG A 32 12.31 -5.68 3.02
N ALA A 33 13.44 -6.18 3.50
CA ALA A 33 14.45 -6.76 2.61
C ALA A 33 13.92 -8.02 1.90
N ASP A 34 14.38 -8.20 0.67
CA ASP A 34 14.22 -9.42 -0.12
C ASP A 34 15.58 -10.10 -0.26
N THR A 35 15.86 -11.03 0.64
CA THR A 35 17.15 -11.74 0.72
C THR A 35 17.36 -12.68 -0.46
N ALA A 36 16.29 -13.17 -1.10
CA ALA A 36 16.39 -14.06 -2.25
C ALA A 36 16.88 -13.30 -3.49
N ALA A 37 16.44 -12.06 -3.68
CA ALA A 37 16.90 -11.18 -4.76
C ALA A 37 18.11 -10.31 -4.38
N GLY A 38 18.59 -10.38 -3.14
CA GLY A 38 19.65 -9.49 -2.64
C GLY A 38 19.25 -8.01 -2.59
N SER A 39 17.96 -7.72 -2.45
CA SER A 39 17.42 -6.36 -2.48
C SER A 39 17.14 -5.84 -1.06
N PRO A 40 17.64 -4.64 -0.68
CA PRO A 40 17.47 -4.12 0.67
C PRO A 40 16.02 -3.68 0.97
N ALA A 41 15.20 -3.45 -0.05
CA ALA A 41 13.82 -2.99 0.09
C ALA A 41 12.91 -3.57 -1.00
N ALA A 42 11.82 -4.19 -0.57
CA ALA A 42 10.79 -4.79 -1.39
C ALA A 42 9.41 -4.57 -0.77
N LEU A 43 8.40 -4.41 -1.61
CA LEU A 43 7.01 -4.40 -1.15
C LEU A 43 6.56 -5.83 -0.90
N ALA A 44 6.25 -6.13 0.36
CA ALA A 44 5.71 -7.41 0.80
C ALA A 44 4.24 -7.29 1.20
N CYS A 45 3.55 -8.42 1.17
CA CYS A 45 2.20 -8.55 1.67
C CYS A 45 2.04 -9.79 2.55
N ASP A 46 1.38 -9.60 3.68
CA ASP A 46 0.91 -10.66 4.59
C ASP A 46 -0.60 -10.57 4.64
N ALA A 47 -1.29 -11.69 4.51
CA ALA A 47 -2.73 -11.74 4.54
C ALA A 47 -3.26 -12.93 5.32
N GLY A 48 -4.29 -12.63 6.10
CA GLY A 48 -5.02 -13.64 6.83
C GLY A 48 -6.52 -13.46 6.69
N PHE A 49 -7.25 -14.35 7.34
CA PHE A 49 -8.69 -14.36 7.27
C PHE A 49 -9.34 -14.69 8.61
N TYR A 50 -10.60 -14.31 8.74
CA TYR A 50 -11.41 -14.64 9.92
C TYR A 50 -12.89 -14.78 9.52
N ALA A 51 -13.65 -15.55 10.30
CA ALA A 51 -15.11 -15.62 10.14
C ALA A 51 -15.78 -14.46 10.90
N ASP A 52 -17.02 -14.12 10.54
CA ASP A 52 -17.73 -13.10 11.30
C ASP A 52 -17.84 -13.47 12.79
N GLY A 53 -17.67 -12.48 13.67
CA GLY A 53 -17.61 -12.68 15.12
C GLY A 53 -16.35 -13.36 15.68
N ALA A 54 -15.38 -13.75 14.85
CA ALA A 54 -14.13 -14.34 15.35
C ALA A 54 -13.24 -13.30 16.06
N ALA A 55 -12.58 -13.72 17.14
CA ALA A 55 -11.72 -12.85 17.96
C ALA A 55 -10.27 -12.73 17.45
N SER A 56 -9.87 -13.56 16.47
CA SER A 56 -8.51 -13.58 15.93
C SER A 56 -8.52 -13.75 14.41
N VAL A 57 -7.43 -13.30 13.78
CA VAL A 57 -7.15 -13.49 12.36
C VAL A 57 -6.24 -14.70 12.21
N SER A 58 -6.67 -15.68 11.42
CA SER A 58 -5.85 -16.85 11.06
C SER A 58 -4.86 -16.49 9.97
N ASN A 59 -3.67 -17.11 9.99
CA ASN A 59 -2.60 -16.92 9.00
C ASN A 59 -2.23 -15.45 8.82
N TYR A 60 -1.96 -14.72 9.91
CA TYR A 60 -1.63 -13.31 9.83
C TYR A 60 -0.53 -12.97 10.83
N GLY A 61 0.36 -12.07 10.44
CA GLY A 61 1.40 -11.52 11.32
C GLY A 61 2.80 -12.07 11.08
N ASP A 62 3.02 -12.86 10.03
CA ASP A 62 4.35 -13.35 9.67
C ASP A 62 5.09 -12.37 8.73
N ASN A 63 6.07 -12.87 7.97
CA ASN A 63 6.88 -12.05 7.05
C ASN A 63 6.24 -11.88 5.66
N GLY A 64 5.10 -12.50 5.40
CA GLY A 64 4.39 -12.45 4.14
C GLY A 64 5.22 -12.89 2.93
N VAL A 65 4.70 -12.61 1.73
CA VAL A 65 5.40 -12.80 0.46
C VAL A 65 5.87 -11.48 -0.14
N VAL A 66 6.94 -11.51 -0.93
CA VAL A 66 7.38 -10.35 -1.72
C VAL A 66 6.50 -10.23 -2.97
N LEU A 67 5.88 -9.07 -3.17
CA LEU A 67 5.08 -8.76 -4.36
C LEU A 67 5.88 -8.04 -5.44
N LEU A 68 6.68 -7.05 -5.02
CA LEU A 68 7.55 -6.27 -5.89
C LEU A 68 8.91 -6.17 -5.24
N SER A 69 9.89 -6.83 -5.85
CA SER A 69 11.28 -6.70 -5.42
C SER A 69 11.85 -5.37 -5.89
N THR A 70 12.76 -4.79 -5.09
CA THR A 70 13.54 -3.59 -5.43
C THR A 70 12.70 -2.33 -5.63
N ILE A 71 12.28 -1.75 -4.51
CA ILE A 71 11.64 -0.43 -4.46
C ILE A 71 12.57 0.58 -3.77
N ASP A 72 12.53 1.84 -4.20
CA ASP A 72 13.26 2.92 -3.53
C ASP A 72 12.41 3.55 -2.42
N THR A 73 11.11 3.69 -2.65
CA THR A 73 10.17 4.22 -1.65
C THR A 73 8.75 3.73 -1.89
N PHE A 74 8.00 3.60 -0.80
CA PHE A 74 6.57 3.27 -0.79
C PHE A 74 5.85 4.19 0.20
N GLN A 75 4.79 4.85 -0.25
CA GLN A 75 4.10 5.88 0.51
C GLN A 75 2.59 5.76 0.41
N ILE A 76 1.94 6.09 1.52
CA ILE A 76 0.49 6.13 1.65
C ILE A 76 0.10 7.45 2.29
N LEU A 77 -0.82 8.16 1.65
CA LEU A 77 -1.54 9.28 2.23
C LEU A 77 -3.02 8.92 2.41
N PHE A 78 -3.58 9.35 3.53
CA PHE A 78 -5.01 9.24 3.82
C PHE A 78 -5.75 10.45 3.25
N GLY A 79 -6.72 10.17 2.38
CA GLY A 79 -7.70 11.14 1.93
C GLY A 79 -8.83 11.25 2.95
N ILE A 80 -8.86 12.36 3.69
CA ILE A 80 -9.83 12.60 4.76
C ILE A 80 -11.05 13.36 4.25
N ALA A 81 -12.24 12.97 4.70
CA ALA A 81 -13.46 13.69 4.42
C ALA A 81 -13.55 15.00 5.23
N ALA A 82 -14.45 15.90 4.83
CA ALA A 82 -14.71 17.13 5.57
C ALA A 82 -15.20 16.85 7.01
N THR A 83 -14.95 17.80 7.90
CA THR A 83 -15.56 17.87 9.23
C THR A 83 -16.49 19.08 9.27
N PRO A 84 -17.77 18.93 9.65
CA PRO A 84 -18.45 17.70 10.09
C PRO A 84 -18.58 16.65 8.98
N THR A 85 -18.60 15.37 9.38
CA THR A 85 -18.63 14.23 8.44
C THR A 85 -19.86 14.27 7.54
N PRO A 86 -19.71 14.30 6.21
CA PRO A 86 -20.84 14.29 5.29
C PRO A 86 -21.66 12.99 5.34
N PRO A 87 -22.91 13.02 4.86
CA PRO A 87 -23.71 11.83 4.65
C PRO A 87 -23.00 10.78 3.78
N ILE A 88 -23.44 9.54 3.94
CA ILE A 88 -23.03 8.40 3.13
C ILE A 88 -23.21 8.75 1.65
N GLY A 89 -22.19 8.49 0.81
CA GLY A 89 -22.21 8.82 -0.61
C GLY A 89 -21.65 10.21 -0.97
N GLN A 90 -21.41 11.09 0.01
CA GLN A 90 -20.82 12.42 -0.19
C GLN A 90 -19.45 12.60 0.51
N ARG A 91 -18.92 11.51 1.09
CA ARG A 91 -17.61 11.49 1.76
C ARG A 91 -16.49 11.44 0.73
N VAL A 92 -16.18 12.57 0.11
CA VAL A 92 -15.04 12.75 -0.78
C VAL A 92 -13.83 13.30 -0.03
N PRO A 93 -12.59 12.94 -0.41
CA PRO A 93 -11.41 13.47 0.25
C PRO A 93 -11.26 14.96 -0.03
N VAL A 94 -11.22 15.78 1.03
CA VAL A 94 -10.94 17.23 0.92
C VAL A 94 -9.48 17.57 1.15
N ARG A 95 -8.72 16.63 1.75
CA ARG A 95 -7.29 16.76 1.99
C ARG A 95 -6.64 15.38 2.01
N TYR A 96 -5.40 15.31 1.53
CA TYR A 96 -4.51 14.17 1.76
C TYR A 96 -3.49 14.51 2.85
N MET A 97 -3.18 13.55 3.71
CA MET A 97 -2.18 13.72 4.77
C MET A 97 -1.47 12.40 5.08
N THR A 98 -0.30 12.48 5.71
CA THR A 98 0.46 11.29 6.10
C THR A 98 -0.27 10.50 7.18
N VAL A 99 0.05 9.20 7.29
CA VAL A 99 -0.48 8.35 8.36
C VAL A 99 -0.11 8.93 9.74
N THR A 100 1.12 9.41 9.89
CA THR A 100 1.60 10.03 11.13
C THR A 100 0.77 11.26 11.51
N ASP A 101 0.53 12.18 10.59
CA ASP A 101 -0.25 13.39 10.85
C ASP A 101 -1.70 13.06 11.20
N TYR A 102 -2.30 12.09 10.52
CA TYR A 102 -3.65 11.62 10.83
C TYR A 102 -3.73 11.02 12.24
N MET A 103 -2.74 10.24 12.63
CA MET A 103 -2.67 9.64 13.98
C MET A 103 -2.45 10.69 15.07
N ALA A 104 -1.92 11.86 14.74
CA ALA A 104 -1.77 12.99 15.66
C ALA A 104 -3.06 13.81 15.84
N LEU A 105 -4.11 13.60 15.03
CA LEU A 105 -5.38 14.33 15.16
C LEU A 105 -6.15 13.95 16.44
N PRO A 106 -6.82 14.93 17.09
CA PRO A 106 -7.68 14.68 18.23
C PRO A 106 -8.94 13.89 17.83
N ALA A 107 -9.56 13.21 18.80
CA ALA A 107 -10.84 12.54 18.60
C ALA A 107 -12.01 13.54 18.63
N PRO A 108 -13.09 13.33 17.84
CA PRO A 108 -13.24 12.29 16.82
C PRO A 108 -12.43 12.63 15.55
N ARG A 109 -11.72 11.65 15.01
CA ARG A 109 -10.92 11.83 13.79
C ARG A 109 -11.81 11.86 12.54
N PRO A 110 -11.46 12.66 11.51
CA PRO A 110 -12.18 12.67 10.23
C PRO A 110 -12.18 11.28 9.58
N VAL A 111 -13.24 10.93 8.86
CA VAL A 111 -13.33 9.64 8.17
C VAL A 111 -12.32 9.58 7.01
N ILE A 112 -11.58 8.46 6.91
CA ILE A 112 -10.72 8.18 5.76
C ILE A 112 -11.59 7.65 4.62
N SER A 113 -11.65 8.40 3.52
CA SER A 113 -12.49 8.11 2.35
C SER A 113 -11.70 7.68 1.11
N ALA A 114 -10.38 7.88 1.10
CA ALA A 114 -9.51 7.46 0.02
C ALA A 114 -8.10 7.15 0.53
N LEU A 115 -7.35 6.36 -0.23
CA LEU A 115 -5.91 6.19 -0.10
C LEU A 115 -5.24 6.71 -1.36
N ARG A 116 -4.19 7.50 -1.20
CA ARG A 116 -3.27 7.81 -2.30
C ARG A 116 -1.98 7.06 -2.05
N VAL A 117 -1.59 6.23 -3.00
CA VAL A 117 -0.43 5.34 -2.91
C VAL A 117 0.59 5.75 -3.95
N GLY A 118 1.85 5.81 -3.54
CA GLY A 118 2.99 6.09 -4.40
C GLY A 118 4.06 5.04 -4.19
N VAL A 119 4.59 4.49 -5.27
CA VAL A 119 5.74 3.58 -5.23
C VAL A 119 6.74 3.98 -6.31
N LEU A 120 8.00 4.10 -5.92
CA LEU A 120 9.11 4.24 -6.86
C LEU A 120 9.80 2.88 -6.95
N VAL A 121 9.74 2.30 -8.14
CA VAL A 121 10.28 0.96 -8.42
C VAL A 121 11.55 1.11 -9.23
N LYS A 122 12.54 0.28 -8.91
CA LYS A 122 13.81 0.21 -9.61
C LYS A 122 13.87 -1.05 -10.46
N SER A 123 14.43 -0.92 -11.66
CA SER A 123 14.69 -2.05 -12.54
C SER A 123 15.75 -3.00 -11.95
N SER A 124 15.59 -4.30 -12.20
CA SER A 124 16.60 -5.32 -11.88
C SER A 124 17.84 -5.20 -12.77
N GLU A 125 17.70 -4.60 -13.95
CA GLU A 125 18.77 -4.49 -14.95
C GLU A 125 19.48 -3.13 -14.87
N LYS A 126 20.77 -3.15 -15.19
CA LYS A 126 21.58 -1.94 -15.34
C LYS A 126 21.53 -1.44 -16.78
N THR A 127 21.45 -0.14 -16.91
CA THR A 127 21.59 0.56 -18.18
C THR A 127 23.06 0.59 -18.63
N GLY A 128 23.26 0.81 -19.93
CA GLY A 128 24.59 0.94 -20.52
C GLY A 128 25.29 2.27 -20.16
N ASN A 129 26.40 2.54 -20.83
CA ASN A 129 27.29 3.67 -20.52
C ASN A 129 26.69 5.06 -20.78
N ASN A 130 25.56 5.16 -21.49
CA ASN A 130 24.86 6.42 -21.79
C ASN A 130 23.75 6.73 -20.76
N PHE A 131 23.92 6.29 -19.52
CA PHE A 131 22.98 6.60 -18.44
C PHE A 131 23.05 8.09 -18.09
N VAL A 132 21.92 8.78 -18.22
CA VAL A 132 21.79 10.15 -17.76
C VAL A 132 21.45 10.11 -16.27
N ALA A 133 22.17 10.90 -15.47
CA ALA A 133 21.88 11.01 -14.05
C ALA A 133 20.41 11.40 -13.83
N PRO A 134 19.66 10.65 -13.00
CA PRO A 134 18.25 10.92 -12.78
C PRO A 134 18.07 12.24 -12.03
N THR A 135 16.98 12.94 -12.34
CA THR A 135 16.54 14.11 -11.58
C THR A 135 15.81 13.68 -10.32
N ASN A 136 15.54 14.64 -9.43
CA ASN A 136 14.70 14.38 -8.26
C ASN A 136 13.30 13.90 -8.68
N ILE A 137 12.76 12.93 -7.93
CA ILE A 137 11.42 12.35 -8.18
C ILE A 137 10.55 12.63 -6.96
N GLN A 138 9.42 13.30 -7.16
CA GLN A 138 8.45 13.53 -6.09
C GLN A 138 7.53 12.31 -5.96
N VAL A 139 7.62 11.62 -4.83
CA VAL A 139 6.73 10.51 -4.47
C VAL A 139 5.80 11.01 -3.37
N LEU A 140 4.60 11.43 -3.77
CA LEU A 140 3.62 12.04 -2.87
C LEU A 140 4.22 13.22 -2.08
N ASP A 141 4.46 13.06 -0.78
CA ASP A 141 4.95 14.12 0.11
C ASP A 141 6.47 14.09 0.32
N VAL A 142 7.19 13.14 -0.29
CA VAL A 142 8.66 13.04 -0.18
C VAL A 142 9.31 13.20 -1.54
N THR A 143 10.41 13.93 -1.56
CA THR A 143 11.32 14.00 -2.71
C THR A 143 12.42 12.96 -2.56
N VAL A 144 12.55 12.06 -3.54
CA VAL A 144 13.73 11.21 -3.69
C VAL A 144 14.76 11.97 -4.51
N SER A 145 15.97 12.14 -3.95
CA SER A 145 17.06 12.84 -4.63
C SER A 145 17.57 12.02 -5.81
N GLY A 146 17.81 12.68 -6.94
CA GLY A 146 18.41 12.04 -8.11
C GLY A 146 19.78 11.42 -7.81
N ASN A 147 20.54 12.00 -6.87
CA ASN A 147 21.83 11.44 -6.46
C ASN A 147 21.69 10.12 -5.72
N ASP A 148 20.62 9.92 -4.94
CA ASP A 148 20.39 8.69 -4.17
C ASP A 148 20.02 7.51 -5.08
N ILE A 149 19.47 7.81 -6.26
CA ILE A 149 19.06 6.83 -7.28
C ILE A 149 19.96 6.87 -8.53
N ASN A 150 21.13 7.50 -8.46
CA ASN A 150 22.09 7.52 -9.57
C ASN A 150 22.93 6.23 -9.59
N ASP A 151 22.25 5.09 -9.80
CA ASP A 151 22.86 3.77 -9.70
C ASP A 151 22.87 3.00 -11.04
N LYS A 152 22.63 3.70 -12.15
CA LYS A 152 22.47 3.17 -13.52
C LYS A 152 21.27 2.25 -13.70
N SER A 153 20.29 2.26 -12.81
CA SER A 153 19.03 1.54 -13.03
C SER A 153 17.95 2.50 -13.53
N VAL A 154 16.91 1.96 -14.15
CA VAL A 154 15.71 2.74 -14.47
C VAL A 154 14.80 2.78 -13.25
N HIS A 155 14.39 3.98 -12.84
CA HIS A 155 13.45 4.20 -11.74
C HIS A 155 12.12 4.70 -12.29
N ARG A 156 11.01 4.09 -11.89
CA ARG A 156 9.68 4.45 -12.37
C ARG A 156 8.71 4.69 -11.22
N LEU A 157 8.13 5.87 -11.21
CA LEU A 157 7.09 6.26 -10.28
C LEU A 157 5.73 5.73 -10.74
N PHE A 158 5.02 5.06 -9.83
CA PHE A 158 3.61 4.74 -9.96
C PHE A 158 2.85 5.40 -8.83
N THR A 159 1.77 6.09 -9.18
CA THR A 159 0.85 6.68 -8.21
C THR A 159 -0.58 6.32 -8.55
N SER A 160 -1.37 5.97 -7.55
CA SER A 160 -2.79 5.67 -7.70
C SER A 160 -3.59 6.22 -6.53
N THR A 161 -4.85 6.54 -6.79
CA THR A 161 -5.81 6.96 -5.77
C THR A 161 -6.95 5.96 -5.74
N LEU A 162 -7.17 5.34 -4.59
CA LEU A 162 -8.24 4.38 -4.36
C LEU A 162 -9.31 4.99 -3.47
N ALA A 163 -10.55 5.04 -3.93
CA ALA A 163 -11.69 5.45 -3.11
C ALA A 163 -12.13 4.28 -2.19
N LEU A 164 -12.28 4.56 -0.90
CA LEU A 164 -12.73 3.60 0.09
C LEU A 164 -14.24 3.75 0.31
N ARG A 165 -15.04 3.11 -0.55
CA ARG A 165 -16.52 3.19 -0.45
C ARG A 165 -17.09 2.46 0.77
N ASN A 166 -16.33 1.52 1.34
CA ASN A 166 -16.76 0.66 2.45
C ASN A 166 -15.99 0.93 3.76
N ALA A 167 -15.15 1.96 3.85
CA ALA A 167 -14.42 2.31 5.09
C ALA A 167 -15.28 3.09 6.08
N MET A 168 -16.57 2.73 6.15
CA MET A 168 -17.61 3.52 6.79
C MET A 168 -17.84 3.17 8.24
#